data_AF-A0A318P8H6-F1
#
_entry.id   AF-A0A318P8H6-F1
#
_cell.length_a   1.000
_cell.length_b   1.000
_cell.length_c   1.000
_cell.angle_alpha   90.00
_cell.angle_beta   90.00
_cell.angle_gamma   90.00
#
_symmetry.space_group_name_H-M   'P 1'
#
loop_
_entity.id
_entity.type
_entity.pdbx_description
1 polymer ?
#
loop_
_entity_poly.entity_id
_entity_poly.type
_entity_poly.pdbx_seq_one_letter_code
_entity_poly.pdbx_strand_id
1 'polypeptide(L)'
;MNASEVCMQQSLSLCVQEIADVIGRERALYLIGQLPRIHIASRQYSKVILYVPKRLTPEHVLIKILGRDDADKLVNAFGGENLHPGNCEYLYRDFLHRTIKRMRGEGMRTRDIAVLLGMSERNVTRHKL
;
A
#
# COMPACT_ATOMS: atom_id res chain seq x y z
N MET A 1 14.43 24.66 -16.67
CA MET A 1 13.36 24.22 -15.75
C MET A 1 12.19 23.82 -16.61
N ASN A 2 12.07 22.52 -16.88
CA ASN A 2 11.31 21.99 -18.00
C ASN A 2 10.18 21.15 -17.38
N ALA A 3 8.93 21.40 -17.76
CA ALA A 3 7.76 20.64 -17.29
C ALA A 3 7.86 19.13 -17.56
N SER A 4 8.82 18.70 -18.39
CA SER A 4 9.10 17.31 -18.75
C SER A 4 9.88 16.52 -17.69
N GLU A 5 10.55 17.16 -16.73
CA GLU A 5 11.32 16.47 -15.68
C GLU A 5 10.47 16.11 -14.45
N VAL A 6 9.28 16.71 -14.32
CA VAL A 6 8.37 16.48 -13.18
C VAL A 6 7.56 15.17 -13.35
N CYS A 7 7.38 14.68 -14.58
CA CYS A 7 6.62 13.45 -14.86
C CYS A 7 7.31 12.14 -14.41
N MET A 8 8.59 12.15 -14.02
CA MET A 8 9.27 10.96 -13.47
C MET A 8 9.01 10.71 -11.97
N GLN A 9 8.26 11.60 -11.29
CA GLN A 9 7.87 11.39 -9.90
C GLN A 9 6.52 10.65 -9.81
N GLN A 10 6.57 9.32 -9.83
CA GLN A 10 5.60 8.45 -9.15
C GLN A 10 4.11 8.75 -9.40
N SER A 11 3.62 8.63 -10.64
CA SER A 11 2.18 8.72 -10.90
C SER A 11 1.45 7.52 -10.28
N LEU A 12 0.69 7.78 -9.20
CA LEU A 12 -0.32 6.85 -8.73
C LEU A 12 -1.38 6.73 -9.82
N SER A 13 -1.90 5.53 -10.08
CA SER A 13 -3.14 5.45 -10.88
C SER A 13 -4.24 6.23 -10.16
N LEU A 14 -5.20 6.80 -10.90
CA LEU A 14 -6.28 7.63 -10.35
C LEU A 14 -6.94 7.00 -9.11
N CYS A 15 -7.25 5.70 -9.16
CA CYS A 15 -7.84 4.96 -8.04
C CYS A 15 -6.95 4.94 -6.77
N VAL A 16 -5.62 4.89 -6.94
CA VAL A 16 -4.70 4.94 -5.81
C VAL A 16 -4.59 6.35 -5.24
N GLN A 17 -4.72 7.38 -6.07
CA GLN A 17 -4.81 8.77 -5.62
C GLN A 17 -6.08 8.97 -4.79
N GLU A 18 -7.24 8.48 -5.24
CA GLU A 18 -8.50 8.57 -4.50
C GLU A 18 -8.40 7.91 -3.12
N ILE A 19 -7.76 6.74 -3.01
CA ILE A 19 -7.48 6.10 -1.72
C ILE A 19 -6.52 6.97 -0.88
N ALA A 20 -5.47 7.51 -1.50
CA ALA A 20 -4.49 8.37 -0.83
C ALA A 20 -5.11 9.68 -0.31
N ASP A 21 -6.12 10.24 -0.97
CA ASP A 21 -6.82 11.44 -0.53
C ASP A 21 -7.65 11.18 0.75
N VAL A 22 -8.04 9.93 1.00
CA VAL A 22 -8.85 9.53 2.17
C VAL A 22 -7.99 9.12 3.36
N ILE A 23 -6.97 8.29 3.16
CA ILE A 23 -6.16 7.72 4.25
C ILE A 23 -4.69 8.16 4.25
N GLY A 24 -4.31 9.04 3.32
CA GLY A 24 -2.94 9.47 3.12
C GLY A 24 -2.15 8.53 2.19
N ARG A 25 -1.18 9.11 1.47
CA ARG A 25 -0.37 8.41 0.46
C ARG A 25 0.35 7.17 0.99
N GLU A 26 1.01 7.28 2.14
CA GLU A 26 1.77 6.18 2.72
C GLU A 26 0.87 4.99 3.10
N ARG A 27 -0.29 5.27 3.67
CA ARG A 27 -1.24 4.23 4.07
C ARG A 27 -1.92 3.59 2.86
N ALA A 28 -2.24 4.37 1.83
CA ALA A 28 -2.75 3.86 0.58
C ALA A 28 -1.75 2.89 -0.08
N LEU A 29 -0.48 3.27 -0.16
CA LEU A 29 0.57 2.41 -0.71
C LEU A 29 0.78 1.15 0.14
N TYR A 30 0.75 1.28 1.48
CA TYR A 30 0.82 0.13 2.37
C TYR A 30 -0.34 -0.85 2.15
N LEU A 31 -1.58 -0.35 2.11
CA LEU A 31 -2.77 -1.16 1.84
C LEU A 31 -2.63 -1.95 0.54
N ILE A 32 -2.35 -1.26 -0.56
CA ILE A 32 -2.25 -1.88 -1.90
C ILE A 32 -1.19 -2.97 -1.93
N GLY A 33 -0.07 -2.76 -1.23
CA GLY A 33 1.00 -3.72 -1.13
C GLY A 33 0.67 -4.99 -0.33
N GLN A 34 -0.35 -4.94 0.54
CA GLN A 34 -0.82 -6.09 1.33
C GLN A 34 -1.95 -6.88 0.64
N LEU A 35 -2.54 -6.35 -0.43
CA LEU A 35 -3.67 -7.01 -1.08
C LEU A 35 -3.25 -8.23 -1.91
N PRO A 36 -4.05 -9.31 -1.90
CA PRO A 36 -3.78 -10.49 -2.70
C PRO A 36 -3.81 -10.15 -4.19
N ARG A 37 -2.84 -10.69 -4.93
CA ARG A 37 -2.76 -10.55 -6.38
C ARG A 37 -3.54 -11.67 -7.06
N ILE A 38 -4.48 -11.31 -7.92
CA ILE A 38 -5.22 -12.27 -8.73
C ILE A 38 -4.51 -12.39 -10.07
N HIS A 39 -3.88 -13.54 -10.32
CA HIS A 39 -3.26 -13.86 -11.61
C HIS A 39 -4.34 -14.27 -12.62
N ILE A 40 -4.41 -13.57 -13.75
CA ILE A 40 -5.32 -13.94 -14.83
C ILE A 40 -4.52 -14.72 -15.87
N ALA A 41 -4.65 -16.05 -15.84
CA ALA A 41 -3.93 -16.97 -16.73
C ALA A 41 -4.09 -16.63 -18.22
N SER A 42 -5.25 -16.09 -18.61
CA SER A 42 -5.54 -15.74 -20.00
C SER A 42 -4.89 -14.44 -20.50
N ARG A 43 -4.32 -13.59 -19.62
CA ARG A 43 -3.82 -12.27 -20.03
C ARG A 43 -2.39 -11.91 -19.56
N GLN A 44 -1.64 -12.87 -19.02
CA GLN A 44 -0.26 -12.66 -18.54
C GLN A 44 -0.06 -11.44 -17.61
N TYR A 45 -1.11 -10.97 -16.93
CA TYR A 45 -1.02 -9.91 -15.92
C TYR A 45 -1.77 -10.28 -14.64
N SER A 46 -1.35 -9.68 -13.53
CA SER A 46 -2.03 -9.76 -12.24
C SER A 46 -2.84 -8.49 -11.99
N LYS A 47 -4.00 -8.63 -11.36
CA LYS A 47 -4.82 -7.50 -10.89
C LYS A 47 -4.97 -7.52 -9.38
N VAL A 48 -5.08 -6.32 -8.80
CA VAL A 48 -5.48 -6.11 -7.43
C VAL A 48 -6.92 -5.60 -7.45
N ILE A 49 -7.78 -6.19 -6.63
CA ILE A 49 -9.15 -5.72 -6.42
C ILE A 49 -9.33 -5.56 -4.91
N LEU A 50 -9.81 -4.40 -4.50
CA LEU A 50 -10.20 -4.13 -3.13
C LEU A 50 -11.70 -3.90 -3.07
N TYR A 51 -12.43 -4.82 -2.45
CA TYR A 51 -13.80 -4.56 -2.05
C TYR A 51 -13.83 -3.82 -0.72
N VAL A 52 -14.56 -2.70 -0.65
CA VAL A 52 -14.80 -1.96 0.59
C VAL A 52 -16.24 -2.25 1.04
N PRO A 53 -16.46 -2.98 2.15
CA PRO A 53 -17.80 -3.27 2.61
C PRO A 53 -18.48 -2.02 3.19
N LYS A 54 -19.82 -1.99 3.20
CA LYS A 54 -20.60 -0.91 3.83
C LYS A 54 -20.49 -0.85 5.35
N ARG A 55 -20.09 -1.97 5.97
CA ARG A 55 -19.88 -2.10 7.42
C ARG A 55 -18.73 -3.06 7.68
N LEU A 56 -17.86 -2.73 8.63
CA LEU A 56 -16.74 -3.57 9.03
C LEU A 56 -17.07 -4.28 10.35
N THR A 57 -16.77 -5.56 10.43
CA THR A 57 -16.67 -6.27 11.72
C THR A 57 -15.29 -5.97 12.34
N PRO A 58 -15.14 -6.02 13.68
CA PRO A 58 -13.85 -5.72 14.33
C PRO A 58 -12.67 -6.58 13.83
N GLU A 59 -12.94 -7.81 13.39
CA GLU A 59 -11.95 -8.78 12.91
C GLU A 59 -11.66 -8.65 11.41
N HIS A 60 -12.29 -7.69 10.72
CA HIS A 60 -12.18 -7.52 9.28
C HIS A 60 -10.74 -7.19 8.86
N VAL A 61 -10.32 -7.73 7.72
CA VAL A 61 -8.94 -7.61 7.22
C VAL A 61 -8.49 -6.16 7.01
N LEU A 62 -9.39 -5.27 6.58
CA LEU A 62 -9.09 -3.84 6.45
C LEU A 62 -8.71 -3.19 7.79
N ILE A 63 -9.39 -3.54 8.88
CA ILE A 63 -9.04 -3.05 10.22
C ILE A 63 -7.69 -3.63 10.65
N LYS A 64 -7.43 -4.92 10.36
CA LYS A 64 -6.14 -5.54 10.68
C LYS A 64 -4.97 -4.92 9.92
N ILE A 65 -5.18 -4.48 8.68
CA ILE A 65 -4.14 -3.86 7.84
C ILE A 65 -3.94 -2.39 8.19
N LEU A 66 -5.02 -1.62 8.32
CA LEU A 66 -4.96 -0.16 8.41
C LEU A 66 -5.11 0.39 9.83
N GLY A 67 -5.69 -0.38 10.73
CA GLY A 67 -6.30 0.12 11.96
C GLY A 67 -7.74 0.56 11.73
N ARG A 68 -8.49 0.75 12.83
CA ARG A 68 -9.92 1.06 12.81
C ARG A 68 -10.22 2.38 12.11
N ASP A 69 -9.51 3.44 12.48
CA ASP A 69 -9.82 4.80 12.03
C ASP A 69 -9.70 4.96 10.50
N ASP A 70 -8.62 4.45 9.92
CA ASP A 70 -8.40 4.53 8.47
C ASP A 70 -9.33 3.58 7.70
N ALA A 71 -9.69 2.44 8.29
CA ALA A 71 -10.68 1.55 7.70
C ALA A 71 -12.08 2.19 7.68
N ASP A 72 -12.49 2.88 8.74
CA ASP A 72 -13.76 3.61 8.80
C ASP A 72 -13.81 4.76 7.80
N LYS A 73 -12.70 5.49 7.60
CA LYS A 73 -12.60 6.51 6.53
C LYS A 73 -12.85 5.92 5.14
N LEU A 74 -12.26 4.76 4.84
CA LEU A 74 -12.49 4.08 3.57
C LEU A 74 -13.94 3.63 3.39
N VAL A 75 -14.58 3.10 4.44
CA VAL A 75 -16.01 2.73 4.39
C VAL A 75 -16.88 3.94 4.13
N ASN A 76 -16.59 5.07 4.77
CA ASN A 76 -17.35 6.30 4.58
C ASN A 76 -17.23 6.84 3.15
N ALA A 77 -16.05 6.72 2.54
CA ALA A 77 -15.79 7.21 1.19
C ALA A 77 -16.26 6.25 0.08
N PHE A 78 -16.06 4.94 0.26
CA PHE A 78 -16.18 3.93 -0.81
C PHE A 78 -17.07 2.73 -0.43
N GLY A 79 -17.87 2.83 0.63
CA GLY A 79 -18.66 1.73 1.17
C GLY A 79 -19.59 1.08 0.15
N GLY A 80 -19.29 -0.17 -0.21
CA GLY A 80 -20.01 -0.96 -1.20
C GLY A 80 -19.34 -1.01 -2.58
N GLU A 81 -18.19 -0.37 -2.77
CA GLU A 81 -17.48 -0.29 -4.04
C GLU A 81 -16.36 -1.34 -4.18
N ASN A 82 -16.04 -1.65 -5.45
CA ASN A 82 -14.85 -2.40 -5.82
C ASN A 82 -13.81 -1.41 -6.38
N LEU A 83 -12.76 -1.18 -5.62
CA LEU A 83 -11.64 -0.36 -6.04
C LEU A 83 -10.65 -1.22 -6.84
N HIS A 84 -10.12 -0.64 -7.91
CA HIS A 84 -9.17 -1.28 -8.82
C HIS A 84 -7.85 -0.50 -8.81
N PRO A 85 -7.10 -0.51 -7.69
CA PRO A 85 -5.79 0.11 -7.66
C PRO A 85 -4.92 -0.63 -8.69
N GLY A 86 -4.39 0.12 -9.67
CA GLY A 86 -3.55 -0.46 -10.71
C GLY A 86 -2.33 -1.17 -10.14
N ASN A 87 -1.56 -1.86 -10.99
CA ASN A 87 -0.34 -2.55 -10.53
C ASN A 87 0.75 -1.52 -10.15
N CYS A 88 0.67 -0.98 -8.94
CA CYS A 88 1.61 0.00 -8.38
C CYS A 88 2.78 -0.69 -7.67
N GLU A 89 3.21 -1.87 -8.13
CA GLU A 89 4.25 -2.67 -7.47
C GLU A 89 5.57 -1.91 -7.30
N TYR A 90 6.00 -1.19 -8.34
CA TYR A 90 7.20 -0.36 -8.26
C TYR A 90 7.08 0.71 -7.17
N LEU A 91 5.93 1.39 -7.10
CA LEU A 91 5.67 2.44 -6.10
C LEU A 91 5.63 1.87 -4.69
N TYR A 92 5.03 0.68 -4.51
CA TYR A 92 5.03 0.00 -3.22
C TYR A 92 6.45 -0.40 -2.79
N ARG A 93 7.26 -0.96 -3.70
CA ARG A 93 8.65 -1.34 -3.42
C ARG A 93 9.50 -0.14 -3.03
N ASP A 94 9.34 0.97 -3.75
CA ASP A 94 10.02 2.24 -3.50
C ASP A 94 9.58 2.86 -2.16
N PHE A 95 8.28 2.80 -1.85
CA PHE A 95 7.76 3.19 -0.52
C PHE A 95 8.38 2.35 0.61
N LEU A 96 8.35 1.02 0.50
CA LEU A 96 8.97 0.14 1.50
C LEU A 96 10.45 0.42 1.68
N HIS A 97 11.17 0.65 0.59
CA HIS A 97 12.58 1.03 0.63
C HIS A 97 12.77 2.29 1.49
N ARG A 98 12.03 3.37 1.19
CA ARG A 98 12.12 4.64 1.95
C ARG A 98 11.75 4.45 3.42
N THR A 99 10.69 3.71 3.71
CA THR A 99 10.24 3.45 5.08
C THR A 99 11.29 2.67 5.87
N ILE A 100 11.86 1.61 5.30
CA ILE A 100 12.93 0.82 5.94
C ILE A 100 14.19 1.67 6.15
N LYS A 101 14.56 2.50 5.16
CA LYS A 101 15.69 3.42 5.25
C LYS A 101 15.50 4.44 6.38
N ARG A 102 14.31 5.03 6.49
CA ARG A 102 13.96 5.98 7.56
C ARG A 102 14.01 5.31 8.94
N MET A 103 13.33 4.18 9.13
CA MET A 103 13.31 3.46 10.41
C MET A 103 14.71 3.04 10.88
N ARG A 104 15.61 2.69 9.94
CA ARG A 104 17.02 2.45 10.25
C ARG A 104 17.79 3.71 10.60
N GLY A 105 17.54 4.82 9.92
CA GLY A 105 18.09 6.14 10.27
C GLY A 105 17.67 6.58 11.68
N GLU A 106 16.49 6.18 12.12
CA GLU A 106 15.96 6.37 13.48
C GLU A 106 16.53 5.36 14.51
N GLY A 107 17.41 4.45 14.09
CA GLY A 107 18.09 3.48 14.97
C GLY A 107 17.32 2.20 15.27
N MET A 108 16.18 1.94 14.61
CA MET A 108 15.46 0.67 14.80
C MET A 108 16.26 -0.52 14.28
N ARG A 109 16.21 -1.63 15.03
CA ARG A 109 16.86 -2.88 14.62
C ARG A 109 16.06 -3.55 13.51
N THR A 110 16.75 -4.28 12.62
CA THR A 110 16.11 -5.01 11.51
C THR A 110 14.98 -5.93 11.96
N ARG A 111 15.14 -6.58 13.12
CA ARG A 111 14.10 -7.44 13.73
C ARG A 111 12.83 -6.67 14.06
N ASP A 112 12.97 -5.49 14.67
CA ASP A 112 11.82 -4.68 15.09
C ASP A 112 11.08 -4.12 13.87
N ILE A 113 11.82 -3.71 12.84
CA ILE A 113 11.26 -3.28 11.55
C ILE A 113 10.52 -4.44 10.88
N ALA A 114 11.08 -5.66 10.90
CA ALA A 114 10.46 -6.84 10.32
C ALA A 114 9.13 -7.16 11.00
N VAL A 115 9.08 -7.10 12.34
CA VAL A 115 7.84 -7.26 13.11
C VAL A 115 6.83 -6.16 12.77
N LEU A 116 7.23 -4.89 12.76
CA LEU A 116 6.34 -3.76 12.47
C LEU A 116 5.74 -3.81 11.07
N LEU A 117 6.50 -4.27 10.08
CA LEU A 117 6.05 -4.34 8.69
C LEU A 117 5.43 -5.70 8.31
N GLY A 118 5.40 -6.68 9.21
CA GLY A 118 4.91 -8.03 8.94
C GLY A 118 5.77 -8.79 7.91
N MET A 119 7.08 -8.54 7.92
CA MET A 119 8.04 -9.09 6.96
C MET A 119 9.06 -10.02 7.62
N SER A 120 9.78 -10.82 6.83
CA SER A 120 10.97 -11.51 7.32
C SER A 120 12.17 -10.55 7.40
N GLU A 121 13.09 -10.79 8.33
CA GLU A 121 14.34 -10.02 8.45
C GLU A 121 15.17 -10.06 7.15
N ARG A 122 15.10 -11.17 6.42
CA ARG A 122 15.70 -11.32 5.09
C ARG A 122 15.12 -10.34 4.08
N ASN A 123 13.80 -10.16 4.09
CA ASN A 123 13.13 -9.21 3.20
C ASN A 123 13.55 -7.77 3.55
N VAL A 124 13.53 -7.39 4.83
CA VAL A 124 13.99 -6.06 5.30
C VAL A 124 15.45 -5.80 4.92
N THR A 125 16.31 -6.82 4.98
CA THR A 125 17.72 -6.69 4.60
C THR A 125 17.93 -6.50 3.10
N ARG A 126 17.08 -7.11 2.25
CA ARG A 126 17.12 -6.95 0.79
C ARG A 126 16.75 -5.54 0.31
N HIS A 127 16.04 -4.76 1.11
CA HIS A 127 15.77 -3.35 0.82
C HIS A 127 16.98 -2.42 1.10
N LYS A 128 18.18 -2.98 1.39
CA LYS A 128 19.44 -2.23 1.30
C LYS A 128 19.79 -2.02 -0.17
N LEU A 129 19.78 -0.78 -0.65
CA LEU A 129 20.63 -0.19 -1.71
C LEU A 129 20.09 1.21 -2.04
#